data_AF-A0A843HIB6-F1
#
_entry.id   AF-A0A843HIB6-F1
#
_cell.length_a   1.000
_cell.length_b   1.000
_cell.length_c   1.000
_cell.angle_alpha   90.00
_cell.angle_beta   90.00
_cell.angle_gamma   90.00
#
_symmetry.space_group_name_H-M   'P 1'
#
loop_
_entity.id
_entity.type
_entity.pdbx_description
1 polymer ?
#
loop_
_entity_poly.entity_id
_entity_poly.type
_entity_poly.pdbx_seq_one_letter_code
_entity_poly.pdbx_strand_id
1 'polypeptide(L)'
;MRTLKKNKQTIYYALNLGRETVSTEDKIIVDGEEVYIDEGDYTMTYSVPEAFSANISFSGGDSTDVEFGLDLSAYDAIIVTDLKAYPITETSLIWFETEPPTSQSDGATADYSVVAVRNTLNQTKIILKRRVKDGN
;
A
#
# COMPACT_ATOMS: atom_id res chain seq x y z
N MET A 1 31.43 -5.57 -3.34
CA MET A 1 30.45 -5.24 -2.29
C MET A 1 29.43 -6.37 -2.18
N ARG A 2 29.46 -7.14 -1.10
CA ARG A 2 28.55 -8.28 -0.89
C ARG A 2 27.49 -7.84 0.12
N THR A 3 26.56 -7.01 -0.34
CA THR A 3 25.62 -6.29 0.52
C THR A 3 24.45 -7.21 0.92
N LEU A 4 24.39 -7.55 2.22
CA LEU A 4 23.18 -7.71 3.04
C LEU A 4 22.00 -8.57 2.50
N LYS A 5 22.21 -9.84 2.12
CA LYS A 5 21.08 -10.80 2.01
C LYS A 5 20.41 -11.10 3.36
N LYS A 6 21.09 -10.86 4.49
CA LYS A 6 20.62 -11.24 5.84
C LYS A 6 19.44 -10.40 6.37
N ASN A 7 19.27 -9.16 5.89
CA ASN A 7 18.22 -8.25 6.37
C ASN A 7 17.09 -8.07 5.34
N LYS A 8 16.94 -9.01 4.40
CA LYS A 8 15.79 -9.02 3.50
C LYS A 8 14.63 -9.68 4.25
N GLN A 9 13.53 -8.97 4.38
CA GLN A 9 12.28 -9.49 4.91
C GLN A 9 11.31 -9.74 3.75
N THR A 10 10.38 -10.69 3.93
CA THR A 10 9.26 -10.87 3.01
C THR A 10 8.22 -9.79 3.28
N ILE A 11 7.87 -9.06 2.25
CA ILE A 11 6.91 -7.96 2.28
C ILE A 11 5.93 -8.22 1.13
N TYR A 12 4.68 -7.80 1.26
CA TYR A 12 3.71 -7.88 0.18
C TYR A 12 3.26 -6.49 -0.26
N TYR A 13 3.04 -6.31 -1.55
CA TYR A 13 2.51 -5.07 -2.10
C TYR A 13 1.30 -5.33 -3.00
N ALA A 14 0.37 -4.37 -3.05
CA ALA A 14 -0.72 -4.36 -4.01
C ALA A 14 -0.79 -3.02 -4.74
N LEU A 15 -1.05 -3.08 -6.04
CA LEU A 15 -1.22 -1.92 -6.91
C LEU A 15 -2.66 -1.45 -6.88
N ASN A 16 -2.87 -0.15 -6.94
CA ASN A 16 -4.20 0.42 -7.08
C ASN A 16 -4.73 0.16 -8.50
N LEU A 17 -5.85 -0.54 -8.62
CA LEU A 17 -6.51 -0.85 -9.90
C LEU A 17 -7.57 0.18 -10.28
N GLY A 18 -8.04 0.98 -9.33
CA GLY A 18 -9.02 2.04 -9.55
C GLY A 18 -10.17 1.96 -8.56
N ARG A 19 -11.33 2.40 -9.02
CA ARG A 19 -12.59 2.41 -8.26
C ARG A 19 -13.60 1.48 -8.91
N GLU A 20 -14.27 0.68 -8.09
CA GLU A 20 -15.45 -0.07 -8.51
C GLU A 20 -16.70 0.53 -7.87
N THR A 21 -17.77 0.63 -8.65
CA THR A 21 -19.10 1.02 -8.18
C THR A 21 -19.66 -0.11 -7.32
N VAL A 22 -20.04 0.21 -6.09
CA VAL A 22 -20.78 -0.71 -5.23
C VAL A 22 -22.24 -0.58 -5.61
N SER A 23 -22.74 -1.52 -6.41
CA SER A 23 -24.19 -1.65 -6.63
C SER A 23 -24.78 -2.46 -5.48
N THR A 24 -25.65 -1.83 -4.69
CA THR A 24 -26.47 -2.54 -3.70
C THR A 24 -27.47 -3.45 -4.44
N GLU A 25 -27.83 -4.59 -3.85
CA GLU A 25 -28.88 -5.48 -4.38
C GLU A 25 -30.30 -4.87 -4.31
N ASP A 26 -30.41 -3.64 -3.81
CA ASP A 26 -31.66 -2.91 -3.73
C ASP A 26 -32.11 -2.50 -5.13
N LYS A 27 -33.18 -3.16 -5.56
CA LYS A 27 -33.86 -2.93 -6.83
C LYS A 27 -35.08 -2.04 -6.57
N ILE A 28 -35.20 -1.00 -7.36
CA ILE A 28 -36.46 -0.24 -7.44
C ILE A 28 -37.15 -0.57 -8.76
N ILE A 29 -38.48 -0.61 -8.73
CA ILE A 29 -39.29 -0.76 -9.93
C ILE A 29 -39.56 0.64 -10.47
N VAL A 30 -38.99 0.95 -11.64
CA VAL A 30 -39.29 2.16 -12.39
C VAL A 30 -39.97 1.72 -13.68
N ASP A 31 -41.19 2.21 -13.94
CA ASP A 31 -42.00 1.84 -15.11
C ASP A 31 -42.17 0.33 -15.36
N GLY A 32 -42.15 -0.48 -14.29
CA GLY A 32 -42.36 -1.93 -14.36
C GLY A 32 -41.11 -2.75 -14.66
N GLU A 33 -39.93 -2.11 -14.79
CA GLU A 33 -38.64 -2.78 -14.92
C GLU A 33 -37.86 -2.70 -13.60
N GLU A 34 -37.17 -3.80 -13.24
CA GLU A 34 -36.26 -3.84 -12.11
C GLU A 34 -34.97 -3.10 -12.46
N VAL A 35 -34.76 -1.93 -11.86
CA VAL A 35 -33.55 -1.12 -12.05
C VAL A 35 -32.75 -1.13 -10.75
N TYR A 36 -31.45 -1.41 -10.87
CA TYR A 36 -30.50 -1.33 -9.76
C TYR A 36 -30.27 0.12 -9.36
N ILE A 37 -30.26 0.41 -8.07
CA ILE A 37 -29.90 1.74 -7.57
C ILE A 37 -28.38 1.86 -7.65
N ASP A 38 -27.89 2.78 -8.48
CA ASP A 38 -26.50 3.23 -8.44
C ASP A 38 -26.41 4.30 -7.34
N GLU A 39 -26.04 3.89 -6.12
CA GLU A 39 -25.94 4.79 -4.96
C GLU A 39 -24.75 5.76 -5.06
N GLY A 40 -23.90 5.64 -6.08
CA GLY A 40 -22.73 6.47 -6.26
C GLY A 40 -21.62 6.22 -5.24
N ASP A 41 -21.72 5.13 -4.47
CA ASP A 41 -20.66 4.65 -3.59
C ASP A 41 -19.58 3.91 -4.38
N TYR A 42 -18.33 4.30 -4.14
CA TYR A 42 -17.17 3.73 -4.82
C TYR A 42 -16.22 3.13 -3.78
N THR A 43 -15.84 1.88 -3.98
CA THR A 43 -14.74 1.27 -3.22
C THR A 43 -13.45 1.31 -4.03
N MET A 44 -12.31 1.45 -3.35
CA MET A 44 -11.00 1.34 -3.99
C MET A 44 -10.61 -0.12 -4.11
N THR A 45 -10.28 -0.54 -5.33
CA THR A 45 -9.88 -1.93 -5.60
C THR A 45 -8.37 -1.99 -5.85
N TYR A 46 -7.71 -2.93 -5.18
CA TYR A 46 -6.28 -3.18 -5.29
C TYR A 46 -6.01 -4.58 -5.86
N SER A 47 -4.88 -4.72 -6.54
CA SER A 47 -4.44 -6.00 -7.11
C SER A 47 -4.27 -7.07 -6.03
N VAL A 48 -4.19 -8.32 -6.47
CA VAL A 48 -3.77 -9.41 -5.59
C VAL A 48 -2.38 -9.06 -5.03
N PRO A 49 -2.15 -9.14 -3.71
CA PRO A 49 -0.86 -8.82 -3.12
C PRO A 49 0.25 -9.75 -3.61
N GLU A 50 1.36 -9.16 -4.06
CA GLU A 50 2.53 -9.89 -4.53
C GLU A 50 3.67 -9.83 -3.50
N ALA A 51 4.29 -10.98 -3.24
CA ALA A 51 5.41 -11.08 -2.31
C ALA A 51 6.72 -10.60 -2.95
N PHE A 52 7.51 -9.85 -2.19
CA PHE A 52 8.87 -9.49 -2.56
C PHE A 52 9.81 -9.45 -1.35
N SER A 53 11.11 -9.55 -1.61
CA SER A 53 12.13 -9.53 -0.56
C SER A 53 12.99 -8.28 -0.64
N ALA A 54 12.82 -7.39 0.33
CA ALA A 54 13.54 -6.13 0.42
C ALA A 54 13.98 -5.83 1.86
N ASN A 55 14.85 -4.83 2.01
CA ASN A 55 15.19 -4.34 3.34
C ASN A 55 14.14 -3.30 3.77
N ILE A 56 13.56 -3.50 4.95
CA ILE A 56 12.69 -2.52 5.61
C ILE A 56 13.39 -1.99 6.86
N SER A 57 13.36 -0.68 7.05
CA SER A 57 13.91 0.02 8.21
C SER A 57 12.82 0.89 8.82
N PHE A 58 12.57 0.73 10.12
CA PHE A 58 11.61 1.53 10.86
C PHE A 58 12.28 2.81 11.35
N SER A 59 11.63 3.96 11.18
CA SER A 59 12.04 5.20 11.85
C SER A 59 11.63 5.07 13.32
N GLY A 60 12.58 4.61 14.14
CA GLY A 60 12.40 4.59 15.59
C GLY A 60 12.23 6.00 16.12
N GLY A 61 11.28 6.18 17.05
CA GLY A 61 11.09 7.42 17.79
C GLY A 61 12.41 7.93 18.40
N ASP A 62 12.51 9.24 18.50
CA ASP A 62 13.66 9.99 19.04
C ASP A 62 14.92 9.95 18.17
N SER A 63 14.97 10.82 17.17
CA SER A 63 15.92 11.94 17.16
C SER A 63 15.87 12.67 15.81
N THR A 64 15.94 13.99 15.89
CA THR A 64 16.01 14.93 14.78
C THR A 64 17.27 14.71 13.96
N ASP A 65 17.21 13.81 12.96
CA ASP A 65 18.19 13.75 11.88
C ASP A 65 17.45 14.02 10.56
N VAL A 66 17.63 15.21 10.00
CA VAL A 66 17.07 15.57 8.70
C VAL A 66 17.88 14.85 7.61
N GLU A 67 17.69 13.54 7.48
CA GLU A 67 18.23 12.78 6.37
C GLU A 67 17.47 13.15 5.10
N PHE A 68 18.13 13.89 4.21
CA PHE A 68 17.65 14.21 2.86
C PHE A 68 16.39 15.09 2.77
N GLY A 69 16.17 15.99 3.74
CA GLY A 69 15.06 16.96 3.70
C GLY A 69 13.67 16.33 3.88
N LEU A 70 13.62 15.08 4.35
CA LEU A 70 12.40 14.42 4.76
C LEU A 70 12.29 14.55 6.28
N ASP A 71 11.16 15.08 6.73
CA ASP A 71 10.86 15.12 8.15
C ASP A 71 10.60 13.68 8.62
N LEU A 72 11.51 13.10 9.40
CA LEU A 72 11.42 11.74 9.97
C LEU A 72 10.12 11.53 10.76
N SER A 73 9.54 12.62 11.27
CA SER A 73 8.25 12.60 11.97
C SER A 73 7.06 12.26 11.05
N ALA A 74 7.23 12.33 9.73
CA ALA A 74 6.15 12.16 8.76
C ALA A 74 6.02 10.72 8.20
N TYR A 75 6.95 9.82 8.52
CA TYR A 75 6.93 8.43 8.02
C TYR A 75 7.34 7.43 9.09
N ASP A 76 6.83 6.20 8.97
CA ASP A 76 6.99 5.14 9.97
C ASP A 76 8.02 4.08 9.53
N ALA A 77 8.21 3.92 8.22
CA ALA A 77 9.16 2.95 7.68
C ALA A 77 9.67 3.34 6.27
N ILE A 78 10.83 2.82 5.91
CA ILE A 78 11.42 2.93 4.58
C ILE A 78 11.78 1.53 4.08
N ILE A 79 11.36 1.21 2.85
CA ILE A 79 11.82 0.04 2.11
C ILE A 79 12.88 0.47 1.10
N VAL A 80 13.97 -0.31 1.01
CA VAL A 80 15.02 -0.13 0.00
C VAL A 80 15.08 -1.37 -0.89
N THR A 81 14.93 -1.14 -2.19
CA THR A 81 15.00 -2.17 -3.23
C THR A 81 15.94 -1.77 -4.36
N ASP A 82 16.26 -2.72 -5.25
CA ASP A 82 17.00 -2.47 -6.48
C ASP A 82 16.22 -1.50 -7.38
N LEU A 83 16.94 -0.67 -8.14
CA LEU A 83 16.34 0.38 -8.95
C LEU A 83 15.21 -0.15 -9.86
N LYS A 84 13.99 0.34 -9.64
CA LYS A 84 12.78 0.00 -10.42
C LYS A 84 12.50 -1.51 -10.52
N ALA A 85 12.93 -2.30 -9.53
CA ALA A 85 12.72 -3.74 -9.53
C ALA A 85 11.25 -4.14 -9.38
N TYR A 86 10.44 -3.31 -8.72
CA TYR A 86 9.02 -3.55 -8.47
C TYR A 86 8.19 -2.34 -8.91
N PRO A 87 7.00 -2.54 -9.50
CA PRO A 87 6.13 -1.47 -10.00
C PRO A 87 5.37 -0.73 -8.88
N ILE A 88 5.97 -0.56 -7.70
CA ILE A 88 5.33 0.08 -6.55
C ILE A 88 5.19 1.58 -6.79
N THR A 89 3.98 2.10 -6.59
CA THR A 89 3.61 3.51 -6.77
C THR A 89 3.20 4.14 -5.43
N GLU A 90 3.04 5.46 -5.41
CA GLU A 90 2.54 6.21 -4.24
C GLU A 90 1.10 5.86 -3.87
N THR A 91 0.36 5.21 -4.77
CA THR A 91 -1.00 4.73 -4.49
C THR A 91 -1.04 3.29 -4.01
N SER A 92 0.11 2.61 -3.93
CA SER A 92 0.19 1.20 -3.55
C SER A 92 0.05 0.99 -2.03
N LEU A 93 -0.33 -0.22 -1.66
CA LEU A 93 -0.45 -0.66 -0.26
C LEU A 93 0.57 -1.73 0.06
N ILE A 94 1.00 -1.77 1.33
CA ILE A 94 2.03 -2.67 1.81
C ILE A 94 1.54 -3.44 3.04
N TRP A 95 1.80 -4.76 3.03
CA TRP A 95 1.63 -5.66 4.17
C TRP A 95 2.99 -6.17 4.61
N PHE A 96 3.23 -6.10 5.91
CA PHE A 96 4.47 -6.54 6.54
C PHE A 96 4.20 -7.31 7.84
N GLU A 97 3.30 -6.81 8.69
CA GLU A 97 2.93 -7.42 9.96
C GLU A 97 1.66 -8.29 9.82
N THR A 98 0.78 -7.91 8.89
CA THR A 98 -0.49 -8.59 8.65
C THR A 98 -0.41 -9.50 7.43
N GLU A 99 -1.11 -10.63 7.51
CA GLU A 99 -1.24 -11.52 6.36
C GLU A 99 -2.08 -10.84 5.26
N PRO A 100 -1.56 -10.77 4.02
CA PRO A 100 -2.30 -10.17 2.91
C PRO A 100 -3.52 -11.03 2.54
N PRO A 101 -4.58 -10.43 1.97
CA PRO A 101 -5.65 -11.21 1.36
C PRO A 101 -5.12 -12.06 0.20
N THR A 102 -5.73 -13.22 -0.01
CA THR A 102 -5.39 -14.15 -1.11
C THR A 102 -6.03 -13.75 -2.44
N SER A 103 -6.92 -12.77 -2.42
CA SER A 103 -7.63 -12.20 -3.57
C SER A 103 -7.30 -10.71 -3.73
N GLN A 104 -8.01 -10.03 -4.64
CA GLN A 104 -8.02 -8.58 -4.69
C GLN A 104 -8.37 -7.99 -3.32
N SER A 105 -7.77 -6.86 -3.01
CA SER A 105 -7.92 -6.20 -1.71
C SER A 105 -8.71 -4.91 -1.85
N ASP A 106 -9.54 -4.63 -0.86
CA ASP A 106 -10.15 -3.31 -0.62
C ASP A 106 -9.20 -2.34 0.10
N GLY A 107 -8.02 -2.83 0.50
CA GLY A 107 -7.00 -2.09 1.22
C GLY A 107 -7.24 -1.92 2.72
N ALA A 108 -8.31 -2.49 3.28
CA ALA A 108 -8.67 -2.33 4.70
C ALA A 108 -7.64 -2.95 5.66
N THR A 109 -7.04 -4.07 5.26
CA THR A 109 -6.10 -4.83 6.11
C THR A 109 -4.64 -4.38 5.98
N ALA A 110 -4.33 -3.45 5.08
CA ALA A 110 -2.96 -3.01 4.81
C ALA A 110 -2.34 -2.34 6.03
N ASP A 111 -1.08 -2.69 6.33
CA ASP A 111 -0.32 -2.11 7.45
C ASP A 111 0.16 -0.68 7.12
N TYR A 112 0.54 -0.45 5.86
CA TYR A 112 1.14 0.80 5.42
C TYR A 112 0.60 1.25 4.07
N SER A 113 0.55 2.58 3.89
CA SER A 113 0.41 3.22 2.58
C SER A 113 1.77 3.78 2.13
N VAL A 114 1.99 3.80 0.82
CA VAL A 114 3.17 4.44 0.25
C VAL A 114 2.95 5.95 0.22
N VAL A 115 3.87 6.72 0.78
CA VAL A 115 3.82 8.19 0.75
C VAL A 115 4.59 8.74 -0.44
N ALA A 116 5.74 8.13 -0.72
CA ALA A 116 6.61 8.58 -1.81
C ALA A 116 7.48 7.43 -2.31
N VAL A 117 7.77 7.46 -3.61
CA VAL A 117 8.74 6.56 -4.25
C VAL A 117 9.87 7.40 -4.82
N ARG A 118 11.10 7.19 -4.32
CA ARG A 118 12.28 7.94 -4.72
C ARG A 118 13.33 7.01 -5.31
N ASN A 119 13.65 7.27 -6.58
CA ASN A 119 14.72 6.57 -7.25
C ASN A 119 16.05 7.30 -7.03
N THR A 120 17.09 6.55 -6.68
CA THR A 120 18.48 7.00 -6.64
C THR A 120 19.24 6.38 -7.82
N LEU A 121 20.57 6.51 -7.85
CA LEU A 121 21.38 5.98 -8.95
C LEU A 121 21.25 4.45 -9.09
N ASN A 122 21.17 3.71 -7.98
CA ASN A 122 21.20 2.24 -8.00
C ASN A 122 20.06 1.58 -7.22
N GLN A 123 19.25 2.35 -6.49
CA GLN A 123 18.25 1.83 -5.57
C GLN A 123 16.97 2.66 -5.63
N THR A 124 15.85 2.02 -5.34
CA THR A 124 14.56 2.68 -5.10
C THR A 124 14.26 2.66 -3.61
N LYS A 125 14.00 3.84 -3.05
CA LYS A 125 13.52 4.05 -1.68
C LYS A 125 12.01 4.25 -1.73
N ILE A 126 11.28 3.49 -0.93
CA ILE A 126 9.82 3.57 -0.81
C ILE A 126 9.55 4.00 0.62
N ILE A 127 8.90 5.15 0.77
CA ILE A 127 8.59 5.75 2.08
C ILE A 127 7.17 5.33 2.46
N LEU A 128 7.02 4.80 3.67
CA LEU A 128 5.77 4.23 4.16
C LEU A 128 5.23 5.03 5.34
N LYS A 129 3.91 5.14 5.38
CA LYS A 129 3.17 5.63 6.54
C LYS A 129 2.24 4.54 7.05
N ARG A 130 2.24 4.32 8.36
CA ARG A 130 1.41 3.33 9.02
C ARG A 130 -0.05 3.76 8.88
N ARG A 131 -0.88 2.81 8.45
CA ARG A 131 -2.33 3.01 8.39
C ARG A 131 -2.91 2.71 9.76
N VAL A 132 -3.82 3.57 10.21
CA VAL A 132 -4.72 3.21 11.29
C VAL A 132 -5.72 2.23 10.69
N LYS A 133 -5.73 0.99 11.18
CA LYS A 133 -6.79 0.05 10.85
C LYS A 133 -7.98 0.44 11.72
N ASP A 134 -9.13 0.64 11.10
CA ASP A 134 -10.37 0.80 11.85
C ASP A 134 -10.58 -0.50 12.64
N GLY A 135 -10.18 -0.46 13.91
CA GLY A 135 -10.40 -1.54 14.86
C GLY A 135 -11.89 -1.60 15.15
N ASN A 136 -12.51 -2.70 14.79
CA ASN A 136 -13.80 -3.11 15.34
C ASN A 136 -13.62 -3.60 16.78
#